data_AF-A0A9P9KZR2-F1
#
_entry.id   AF-A0A9P9KZR2-F1
#
_cell.length_a   1.000
_cell.length_b   1.000
_cell.length_c   1.000
_cell.angle_alpha   90.00
_cell.angle_beta   90.00
_cell.angle_gamma   90.00
#
_symmetry.space_group_name_H-M   'P 1'
#
loop_
_entity.id
_entity.type
_entity.pdbx_description
1 polymer ?
#
loop_
_entity_poly.entity_id
_entity_poly.type
_entity_poly.pdbx_seq_one_letter_code
_entity_poly.pdbx_strand_id
1 'polypeptide(L)'
;MAPGHDDQPLSLRPNPVADRRPKNIADFIARVNAQPGGFRALSEDKLREEIAARDAVNGDAAEDKDVDMAETGQDEDDEDEDQEAERDPQEVRMEVLRNIDIAGNTAFLTLDFLSLLLSKQNPTQAGVTLSQGLRDIAGIGTMGFDKLDDPTVSPAKAKDHEDVAVGWTIMKVNKTRDAAEEACKFLQKEITAEGRYWDEIVAVQKNGWSISRVPKERHTLGVRFGFSEAASDFRNNGLAPMRRGDDGAVQLDCGRLGGVSERLVVTLEKDGKVTGRSALPAQTTDDAPLEARVLEARNTIFSQELWYEIRREARNLAAYDVKPDGSRLTCDLDPASKSKLTIELVPLGSQPLLDKSLPDNHLAEMAAISLHILLTSAHRHAELIRTRPIPPHVTRTRGQNIHTLVRPVIAYFMHYRHLINATTYVGRIVQSLRHAGLPANFILLTPRVSDPDPADLRAPPSSVPGAMVRNIIPPIDFNLRLTLVPGAVMDVRGRTFLFPVTATYYQVTTPPNSLIARICAPFREGYPTPDALHDYLSTATARVLAEHFRSLLASSPSSTRWVKSIKGDSIRDADKEEFEMRFALTREPKLLVTGTSQVEGKTLRQEWEWNPDTTSEPASLQDIVQREAKRAFPE
;
A
#
# COMPACT_ATOMS: atom_id res chain seq x y z
N MET A 1 8.76 -95.73 -29.14
CA MET A 1 9.31 -95.17 -27.90
C MET A 1 8.24 -94.33 -27.24
N ALA A 2 7.71 -94.78 -26.10
CA ALA A 2 7.10 -93.91 -25.09
C ALA A 2 8.26 -93.17 -24.35
N PRO A 3 8.06 -92.09 -23.57
CA PRO A 3 6.93 -91.80 -22.65
C PRO A 3 6.36 -90.37 -22.84
N GLY A 4 5.33 -89.89 -22.14
CA GLY A 4 4.54 -90.38 -21.03
C GLY A 4 3.55 -89.28 -20.63
N HIS A 5 2.41 -89.72 -20.12
CA HIS A 5 1.23 -88.97 -19.68
C HIS A 5 1.50 -87.71 -18.85
N ASP A 6 0.71 -86.66 -19.08
CA ASP A 6 -0.26 -86.15 -18.09
C ASP A 6 -1.00 -84.93 -18.67
N ASP A 7 -2.05 -85.19 -19.46
CA ASP A 7 -3.07 -84.19 -19.78
C ASP A 7 -4.45 -84.82 -19.52
N GLN A 8 -4.86 -84.75 -18.26
CA GLN A 8 -6.25 -84.91 -17.87
C GLN A 8 -6.55 -83.85 -16.80
N PRO A 9 -7.51 -82.93 -17.03
CA PRO A 9 -7.75 -81.83 -16.11
C PRO A 9 -8.50 -82.35 -14.88
N LEU A 10 -7.78 -82.53 -13.78
CA LEU A 10 -8.37 -82.73 -12.47
C LEU A 10 -8.92 -81.39 -11.96
N SER A 11 -10.24 -81.28 -11.96
CA SER A 11 -11.01 -80.20 -11.37
C SER A 11 -10.69 -80.05 -9.87
N LEU A 12 -10.57 -78.80 -9.41
CA LEU A 12 -10.47 -78.36 -8.01
C LEU A 12 -9.04 -78.30 -7.41
N ARG A 13 -8.18 -77.44 -7.98
CA ARG A 13 -7.24 -76.66 -7.16
C ARG A 13 -7.73 -75.20 -7.08
N PRO A 14 -7.54 -74.50 -5.95
CA PRO A 14 -7.72 -73.05 -5.93
C PRO A 14 -6.80 -72.44 -7.00
N ASN A 15 -7.33 -71.51 -7.79
CA ASN A 15 -6.57 -70.86 -8.85
C ASN A 15 -5.26 -70.31 -8.26
N PRO A 16 -4.09 -70.56 -8.90
CA PRO A 16 -2.86 -69.93 -8.46
C PRO A 16 -3.09 -68.42 -8.43
N VAL A 17 -2.88 -67.81 -7.25
CA VAL A 17 -3.03 -66.37 -7.07
C VAL A 17 -2.11 -65.71 -8.07
N ALA A 18 -2.69 -65.09 -9.10
CA ALA A 18 -1.91 -64.41 -10.12
C ALA A 18 -1.01 -63.38 -9.44
N ASP A 19 0.27 -63.37 -9.79
CA ASP A 19 1.24 -62.40 -9.28
C ASP A 19 0.63 -60.99 -9.35
N ARG A 20 0.39 -60.39 -8.17
CA ARG A 20 -0.21 -59.05 -8.04
C ARG A 20 0.71 -57.92 -8.57
N ARG A 21 1.87 -58.28 -9.12
CA ARG A 21 2.83 -57.34 -9.71
C ARG A 21 2.23 -56.73 -10.99
N PRO A 22 2.33 -55.40 -11.18
CA PRO A 22 1.84 -54.76 -12.39
C PRO A 22 2.60 -55.31 -13.60
N LYS A 23 1.87 -55.78 -14.62
CA LYS A 23 2.46 -56.34 -15.85
C LYS A 23 2.98 -55.24 -16.78
N ASN A 24 2.48 -54.01 -16.63
CA ASN A 24 2.84 -52.86 -17.42
C ASN A 24 3.02 -51.61 -16.54
N ILE A 25 3.90 -50.70 -16.96
CA ILE A 25 4.10 -49.39 -16.32
C ILE A 25 2.80 -48.57 -16.33
N ALA A 26 1.97 -48.71 -17.37
CA ALA A 26 0.65 -48.08 -17.41
C ALA A 26 -0.27 -48.56 -16.26
N ASP A 27 -0.28 -49.86 -15.95
CA ASP A 27 -1.04 -50.41 -14.81
C ASP A 27 -0.47 -49.92 -13.48
N PHE A 28 0.85 -49.77 -13.40
CA PHE A 28 1.49 -49.21 -12.20
C PHE A 28 1.11 -47.75 -11.99
N ILE A 29 1.18 -46.92 -13.04
CA ILE A 29 0.79 -45.51 -13.01
C ILE A 29 -0.69 -45.37 -12.65
N ALA A 30 -1.57 -46.20 -13.23
CA ALA A 30 -2.99 -46.18 -12.92
C ALA A 30 -3.26 -46.53 -11.45
N ARG A 31 -2.59 -47.56 -10.91
CA ARG A 31 -2.72 -47.96 -9.50
C ARG A 31 -2.20 -46.88 -8.55
N VAL A 32 -1.07 -46.24 -8.87
CA VAL A 32 -0.50 -45.17 -8.05
C VAL A 32 -1.36 -43.91 -8.10
N ASN A 33 -1.95 -43.57 -9.25
CA ASN A 33 -2.86 -42.43 -9.35
C ASN A 33 -4.20 -42.66 -8.66
N ALA A 34 -4.65 -43.92 -8.55
CA ALA A 34 -5.83 -44.29 -7.80
C ALA A 34 -5.63 -44.23 -6.27
N GLN A 35 -4.38 -44.13 -5.80
CA GLN A 35 -4.09 -43.90 -4.38
C GLN A 35 -4.27 -42.41 -4.04
N PRO A 36 -4.77 -42.09 -2.84
CA PRO A 36 -5.05 -40.71 -2.43
C PRO A 36 -3.78 -39.84 -2.51
N GLY A 37 -3.84 -38.80 -3.33
CA GLY A 37 -2.74 -37.85 -3.56
C GLY A 37 -1.78 -38.20 -4.71
N GLY A 38 -1.94 -39.36 -5.35
CA GLY A 38 -1.19 -39.79 -6.54
C GLY A 38 0.34 -39.69 -6.40
N PHE A 39 1.05 -39.54 -7.53
CA PHE A 39 2.52 -39.40 -7.52
C PHE A 39 3.05 -38.19 -6.75
N ARG A 40 2.23 -37.16 -6.48
CA ARG A 40 2.69 -35.93 -5.82
C ARG A 40 2.72 -36.06 -4.30
N ALA A 41 1.87 -36.90 -3.72
CA ALA A 41 1.83 -37.13 -2.28
C ALA A 41 2.84 -38.19 -1.81
N LEU A 42 3.37 -38.99 -2.73
CA LEU A 42 4.40 -40.00 -2.49
C LEU A 42 5.78 -39.33 -2.32
N SER A 43 6.32 -39.37 -1.11
CA SER A 43 7.71 -39.03 -0.82
C SER A 43 8.49 -40.28 -0.38
N GLU A 44 9.78 -40.32 -0.69
CA GLU A 44 10.66 -41.45 -0.35
C GLU A 44 10.69 -41.72 1.16
N ASP A 45 10.64 -40.66 1.98
CA ASP A 45 10.66 -40.76 3.44
C ASP A 45 9.38 -41.42 3.98
N LYS A 46 8.19 -41.05 3.46
CA LYS A 46 6.92 -41.68 3.85
C LYS A 46 6.87 -43.15 3.45
N LEU A 47 7.41 -43.50 2.29
CA LEU A 47 7.46 -44.89 1.82
C LEU A 47 8.39 -45.75 2.69
N ARG A 48 9.52 -45.19 3.15
CA ARG A 48 10.43 -45.89 4.08
C ARG A 48 9.77 -46.13 5.43
N GLU A 49 9.02 -45.16 5.95
CA GLU A 49 8.25 -45.31 7.18
C GLU A 49 7.14 -46.35 7.04
N GLU A 50 6.42 -46.36 5.91
CA GLU A 50 5.37 -47.34 5.62
C GLU A 50 5.93 -48.77 5.48
N ILE A 51 7.06 -48.93 4.79
CA ILE A 51 7.75 -50.23 4.66
C ILE A 51 8.23 -50.72 6.04
N ALA A 52 8.83 -49.84 6.84
CA ALA A 52 9.27 -50.19 8.20
C ALA A 52 8.10 -50.58 9.10
N ALA A 53 6.95 -49.89 9.00
CA ALA A 53 5.74 -50.24 9.73
C ALA A 53 5.18 -51.60 9.28
N ARG A 54 5.25 -51.92 7.99
CA ARG A 54 4.79 -53.20 7.44
C ARG A 54 5.73 -54.36 7.80
N ASP A 55 7.03 -54.12 7.82
CA ASP A 55 8.04 -55.10 8.22
C ASP A 55 7.98 -55.40 9.73
N ALA A 56 7.58 -54.42 10.55
CA ALA A 56 7.33 -54.62 11.98
C ALA A 56 6.09 -55.50 12.25
N VAL A 57 5.13 -55.55 11.33
CA VAL A 57 3.90 -56.38 11.45
C VAL A 57 4.11 -57.81 10.91
N ASN A 58 5.04 -58.01 9.97
CA ASN A 58 5.33 -59.32 9.36
C ASN A 58 6.50 -60.07 10.01
N GLY A 59 7.01 -59.58 11.14
CA GLY A 59 8.17 -60.12 11.83
C GLY A 59 7.86 -61.16 12.91
N ASP A 60 6.96 -62.11 12.69
CA ASP A 60 6.95 -63.38 13.45
C ASP A 60 6.24 -64.52 12.70
N ALA A 61 6.93 -65.67 12.66
CA ALA A 61 6.54 -67.03 12.25
C ALA A 61 5.51 -67.26 11.13
N ALA A 62 5.95 -67.98 10.10
CA ALA A 62 5.09 -68.74 9.20
C ALA A 62 4.28 -69.80 9.98
N GLU A 63 2.99 -69.54 10.19
CA GLU A 63 1.98 -70.55 10.49
C GLU A 63 0.76 -70.31 9.60
N ASP A 64 0.34 -71.36 8.89
CA ASP A 64 -0.98 -71.49 8.29
C ASP A 64 -2.05 -71.11 9.32
N LYS A 65 -2.75 -70.01 9.08
CA LYS A 65 -4.04 -69.74 9.72
C LYS A 65 -5.12 -69.86 8.65
N ASP A 66 -5.79 -71.00 8.69
CA ASP A 66 -7.18 -71.14 8.30
C ASP A 66 -7.95 -69.93 8.85
N VAL A 67 -8.52 -69.15 7.94
CA VAL A 67 -9.48 -68.10 8.28
C VAL A 67 -10.83 -68.81 8.41
N ASP A 68 -11.21 -69.08 9.65
CA ASP A 68 -12.51 -69.61 10.04
C ASP A 68 -13.62 -68.67 9.51
N MET A 69 -14.44 -69.18 8.60
CA MET A 69 -15.62 -68.49 8.05
C MET A 69 -16.79 -68.64 9.01
N ALA A 70 -16.73 -67.98 10.16
CA ALA A 70 -17.86 -67.93 11.10
C ALA A 70 -17.82 -66.67 11.98
N GLU A 71 -18.10 -65.50 11.40
CA GLU A 71 -18.89 -64.48 12.09
C GLU A 71 -19.56 -63.58 11.04
N THR A 72 -20.84 -63.82 10.84
CA THR A 72 -21.78 -62.93 10.17
C THR A 72 -22.04 -61.69 11.01
N GLY A 73 -21.97 -60.53 10.37
CA GLY A 73 -22.98 -59.49 10.57
C GLY A 73 -22.44 -58.14 11.01
N GLN A 74 -22.76 -57.15 10.17
CA GLN A 74 -22.51 -55.70 10.29
C GLN A 74 -21.20 -55.28 9.60
N ASP A 75 -21.28 -54.18 8.86
CA ASP A 75 -20.23 -53.53 8.04
C ASP A 75 -20.20 -53.85 6.54
N GLU A 76 -21.36 -54.09 5.90
CA GLU A 76 -21.49 -54.00 4.41
C GLU A 76 -22.47 -52.91 3.93
N ASP A 77 -23.05 -52.09 4.82
CA ASP A 77 -24.00 -51.03 4.43
C ASP A 77 -23.43 -49.59 4.51
N ASP A 78 -22.18 -49.40 4.98
CA ASP A 78 -21.59 -48.05 5.18
C ASP A 78 -20.55 -47.64 4.11
N GLU A 79 -20.31 -48.43 3.06
CA GLU A 79 -19.37 -48.08 1.96
C GLU A 79 -20.04 -47.33 0.78
N ASP A 80 -21.36 -47.16 0.78
CA ASP A 80 -22.10 -46.46 -0.27
C ASP A 80 -22.35 -44.97 0.05
N GLU A 81 -22.15 -44.50 1.29
CA GLU A 81 -22.33 -43.08 1.64
C GLU A 81 -21.08 -42.21 1.32
N ASP A 82 -19.89 -42.81 1.17
CA ASP A 82 -18.64 -42.09 0.88
C ASP A 82 -18.30 -42.01 -0.63
N GLN A 83 -19.16 -42.55 -1.51
CA GLN A 83 -19.04 -42.43 -2.99
C GLN A 83 -19.79 -41.22 -3.59
N GLU A 84 -20.15 -40.24 -2.76
CA GLU A 84 -20.48 -38.88 -3.22
C GLU A 84 -19.24 -37.97 -3.32
N ALA A 85 -18.06 -38.56 -3.55
CA ALA A 85 -16.98 -37.82 -4.21
C ALA A 85 -17.50 -37.37 -5.59
N GLU A 86 -17.92 -36.11 -5.69
CA GLU A 86 -18.42 -35.40 -6.87
C GLU A 86 -18.29 -36.19 -8.17
N ARG A 87 -19.31 -37.00 -8.51
CA ARG A 87 -19.33 -37.67 -9.82
C ARG A 87 -19.14 -36.61 -10.89
N ASP A 88 -18.21 -36.85 -11.81
CA ASP A 88 -17.92 -35.86 -12.86
C ASP A 88 -19.23 -35.56 -13.61
N PRO A 89 -19.66 -34.28 -13.71
CA PRO A 89 -20.86 -33.93 -14.46
C PRO A 89 -20.83 -34.43 -15.91
N GLN A 90 -19.64 -34.65 -16.51
CA GLN A 90 -19.55 -35.29 -17.82
C GLN A 90 -19.92 -36.77 -17.76
N GLU A 91 -19.53 -37.50 -16.73
CA GLU A 91 -19.87 -38.91 -16.54
C GLU A 91 -21.38 -39.06 -16.34
N VAL A 92 -21.98 -38.26 -15.45
CA VAL A 92 -23.44 -38.23 -15.24
C VAL A 92 -24.16 -37.91 -16.55
N ARG A 93 -23.66 -36.94 -17.32
CA ARG A 93 -24.21 -36.61 -18.64
C ARG A 93 -24.12 -37.78 -19.62
N MET A 94 -23.00 -38.50 -19.65
CA MET A 94 -22.82 -39.65 -20.53
C MET A 94 -23.74 -40.81 -20.14
N GLU A 95 -23.95 -41.04 -18.84
CA GLU A 95 -24.89 -42.04 -18.35
C GLU A 95 -26.34 -41.70 -18.77
N VAL A 96 -26.75 -40.44 -18.59
CA VAL A 96 -28.07 -39.95 -19.03
C VAL A 96 -28.25 -40.12 -20.54
N LEU A 97 -27.25 -39.75 -21.33
CA LEU A 97 -27.29 -39.93 -22.79
C LEU A 97 -27.39 -41.42 -23.16
N ARG A 98 -26.63 -42.29 -22.51
CA ARG A 98 -26.70 -43.74 -22.74
C ARG A 98 -28.09 -44.29 -22.46
N ASN A 99 -28.70 -43.88 -21.35
CA ASN A 99 -30.04 -44.32 -20.97
C ASN A 99 -31.10 -43.80 -21.95
N ILE A 100 -30.95 -42.56 -22.43
CA ILE A 100 -31.80 -41.99 -23.50
C ILE A 100 -31.64 -42.77 -24.80
N ASP A 101 -30.42 -43.16 -25.19
CA ASP A 101 -30.17 -43.93 -26.41
C ASP A 101 -30.78 -45.33 -26.33
N ILE A 102 -30.67 -46.01 -25.18
CA ILE A 102 -31.31 -47.32 -24.95
C ILE A 102 -32.84 -47.19 -25.05
N ALA A 103 -33.42 -46.17 -24.39
CA ALA A 103 -34.85 -45.91 -24.45
C ALA A 103 -35.31 -45.53 -25.88
N GLY A 104 -34.50 -44.74 -26.59
CA GLY A 104 -34.73 -44.37 -27.98
C GLY A 104 -34.73 -45.58 -28.90
N ASN A 105 -33.73 -46.45 -28.77
CA ASN A 105 -33.63 -47.69 -29.56
C ASN A 105 -34.81 -48.63 -29.31
N THR A 106 -35.26 -48.77 -28.06
CA THR A 106 -36.46 -49.59 -27.77
C THR A 106 -37.73 -48.96 -28.35
N ALA A 107 -37.87 -47.63 -28.29
CA ALA A 107 -38.95 -46.90 -28.96
C ALA A 107 -38.93 -47.06 -30.49
N PHE A 108 -37.75 -47.05 -31.12
CA PHE A 108 -37.62 -47.31 -32.56
C PHE A 108 -37.96 -48.76 -32.94
N LEU A 109 -37.53 -49.75 -32.15
CA LEU A 109 -37.89 -51.15 -32.37
C LEU A 109 -39.40 -51.38 -32.26
N THR A 110 -40.05 -50.75 -31.28
CA THR A 110 -41.52 -50.81 -31.12
C THR A 110 -42.26 -50.07 -32.23
N LEU A 111 -41.73 -48.94 -32.70
CA LEU A 111 -42.26 -48.24 -33.88
C LEU A 111 -42.16 -49.11 -35.13
N ASP A 112 -41.02 -49.78 -35.34
CA ASP A 112 -40.81 -50.71 -36.45
C ASP A 112 -41.78 -51.90 -36.38
N PHE A 113 -41.97 -52.48 -35.19
CA PHE A 113 -42.93 -53.55 -34.95
C PHE A 113 -44.38 -53.14 -35.28
N LEU A 114 -44.83 -51.98 -34.78
CA LEU A 114 -46.16 -51.45 -35.08
C LEU A 114 -46.31 -51.09 -36.56
N SER A 115 -45.26 -50.54 -37.18
CA SER A 115 -45.24 -50.20 -38.60
C SER A 115 -45.37 -51.46 -39.45
N LEU A 116 -44.68 -52.56 -39.13
CA LEU A 116 -44.85 -53.84 -39.82
C LEU A 116 -46.28 -54.37 -39.71
N LEU A 117 -46.90 -54.27 -38.54
CA LEU A 117 -48.28 -54.72 -38.33
C LEU A 117 -49.30 -53.87 -39.11
N LEU A 118 -49.12 -52.54 -39.13
CA LEU A 118 -49.95 -51.60 -39.90
C LEU A 118 -49.73 -51.70 -41.40
N SER A 119 -48.54 -52.10 -41.83
CA SER A 119 -48.14 -52.13 -43.24
C SER A 119 -49.01 -53.06 -44.11
N LYS A 120 -49.70 -54.02 -43.49
CA LYS A 120 -50.68 -54.90 -44.15
C LYS A 120 -51.99 -54.18 -44.50
N GLN A 121 -52.42 -53.20 -43.71
CA GLN A 121 -53.67 -52.45 -43.93
C GLN A 121 -53.44 -51.09 -44.61
N ASN A 122 -52.40 -50.36 -44.20
CA ASN A 122 -52.07 -49.02 -44.67
C ASN A 122 -50.59 -48.91 -45.08
N PRO A 123 -50.22 -49.41 -46.28
CA PRO A 123 -48.82 -49.51 -46.70
C PRO A 123 -48.14 -48.14 -46.93
N THR A 124 -48.90 -47.12 -47.30
CA THR A 124 -48.38 -45.76 -47.56
C THR A 124 -47.91 -45.05 -46.29
N GLN A 125 -48.64 -45.19 -45.18
CA GLN A 125 -48.27 -44.58 -43.90
C GLN A 125 -47.19 -45.38 -43.18
N ALA A 126 -47.33 -46.71 -43.13
CA ALA A 126 -46.36 -47.58 -42.50
C ALA A 126 -45.00 -47.58 -43.21
N GLY A 127 -44.98 -47.31 -44.53
CA GLY A 127 -43.73 -47.11 -45.25
C GLY A 127 -42.90 -46.00 -44.59
N VAL A 128 -43.47 -44.82 -44.36
CA VAL A 128 -42.70 -43.66 -43.89
C VAL A 128 -42.08 -43.86 -42.50
N THR A 129 -42.72 -44.63 -41.62
CA THR A 129 -42.27 -44.86 -40.24
C THR A 129 -41.38 -46.08 -40.08
N LEU A 130 -41.38 -47.01 -41.03
CA LEU A 130 -40.56 -48.23 -41.00
C LEU A 130 -39.10 -47.91 -41.37
N SER A 131 -38.16 -48.41 -40.57
CA SER A 131 -36.74 -48.31 -40.89
C SER A 131 -36.39 -48.97 -42.23
N GLN A 132 -35.50 -48.34 -43.01
CA GLN A 132 -35.14 -48.83 -44.35
C GLN A 132 -34.50 -50.22 -44.30
N GLY A 133 -33.63 -50.48 -43.33
CA GLY A 133 -33.00 -51.79 -43.15
C GLY A 133 -34.00 -52.91 -42.90
N LEU A 134 -35.04 -52.67 -42.09
CA LEU A 134 -36.07 -53.68 -41.84
C LEU A 134 -37.01 -53.85 -43.03
N ARG A 135 -37.31 -52.76 -43.77
CA ARG A 135 -38.11 -52.82 -45.00
C ARG A 135 -37.46 -53.72 -46.05
N ASP A 136 -36.15 -53.62 -46.23
CA ASP A 136 -35.43 -54.38 -47.25
C ASP A 136 -35.32 -55.87 -46.89
N ILE A 137 -35.27 -56.21 -45.60
CA ILE A 137 -35.16 -57.60 -45.12
C ILE A 137 -36.51 -58.30 -45.07
N ALA A 138 -37.53 -57.67 -44.47
CA ALA A 138 -38.82 -58.30 -44.22
C ALA A 138 -39.86 -57.97 -45.31
N GLY A 139 -39.78 -56.80 -45.95
CA GLY A 139 -40.83 -56.32 -46.83
C GLY A 139 -42.09 -55.85 -46.08
N ILE A 140 -43.00 -55.24 -46.83
CA ILE A 140 -44.27 -54.68 -46.34
C ILE A 140 -45.30 -55.82 -46.17
N GLY A 141 -46.05 -55.82 -45.06
CA GLY A 141 -47.20 -56.69 -44.83
C GLY A 141 -46.91 -58.06 -44.20
N THR A 142 -45.74 -58.25 -43.61
CA THR A 142 -45.26 -59.53 -43.05
C THR A 142 -45.95 -59.98 -41.77
N MET A 143 -46.51 -59.05 -40.98
CA MET A 143 -47.17 -59.36 -39.71
C MET A 143 -48.69 -59.21 -39.82
N GLY A 144 -49.42 -60.08 -39.11
CA GLY A 144 -50.87 -60.00 -38.94
C GLY A 144 -51.23 -60.22 -37.48
N PHE A 145 -52.35 -59.66 -37.04
CA PHE A 145 -52.95 -59.96 -35.74
C PHE A 145 -54.12 -60.92 -35.95
N ASP A 146 -54.33 -61.82 -35.00
CA ASP A 146 -55.47 -62.74 -34.98
C ASP A 146 -56.15 -62.69 -33.61
N LYS A 147 -57.45 -62.91 -33.57
CA LYS A 147 -58.26 -62.84 -32.35
C LYS A 147 -58.28 -64.22 -31.70
N LEU A 148 -57.59 -64.37 -30.58
CA LEU A 148 -57.63 -65.58 -29.74
C LEU A 148 -58.85 -65.52 -28.81
N ASP A 149 -59.50 -66.66 -28.58
CA ASP A 149 -60.82 -66.74 -27.92
C ASP A 149 -60.79 -66.73 -26.38
N ASP A 150 -59.64 -66.76 -25.72
CA ASP A 150 -59.54 -66.51 -24.27
C ASP A 150 -58.19 -65.88 -23.90
N PRO A 151 -58.15 -64.90 -22.98
CA PRO A 151 -56.89 -64.47 -22.41
C PRO A 151 -56.30 -65.64 -21.60
N THR A 152 -55.07 -66.04 -21.89
CA THR A 152 -54.31 -67.06 -21.15
C THR A 152 -54.01 -66.71 -19.69
N VAL A 153 -54.56 -65.59 -19.19
CA VAL A 153 -54.35 -65.07 -17.83
C VAL A 153 -55.56 -65.46 -16.98
N SER A 154 -55.34 -66.31 -15.98
CA SER A 154 -56.39 -66.64 -15.01
C SER A 154 -56.82 -65.39 -14.23
N PRO A 155 -58.10 -65.26 -13.81
CA PRO A 155 -58.58 -64.09 -13.08
C PRO A 155 -57.87 -63.89 -11.73
N ALA A 156 -57.27 -64.94 -11.16
CA ALA A 156 -56.41 -64.85 -9.98
C ALA A 156 -55.07 -64.17 -10.29
N LYS A 157 -54.39 -64.55 -11.39
CA LYS A 157 -53.13 -63.92 -11.81
C LYS A 157 -53.33 -62.44 -12.19
N ALA A 158 -54.47 -62.09 -12.77
CA ALA A 158 -54.80 -60.70 -13.09
C ALA A 158 -54.88 -59.83 -11.82
N LYS A 159 -55.48 -60.35 -10.73
CA LYS A 159 -55.51 -59.67 -9.43
C LYS A 159 -54.12 -59.57 -8.80
N ASP A 160 -53.32 -60.63 -8.86
CA ASP A 160 -51.94 -60.58 -8.36
C ASP A 160 -51.11 -59.52 -9.12
N HIS A 161 -51.28 -59.39 -10.44
CA HIS A 161 -50.63 -58.34 -11.23
C HIS A 161 -51.12 -56.93 -10.87
N GLU A 162 -52.41 -56.76 -10.59
CA GLU A 162 -52.98 -55.49 -10.14
C GLU A 162 -52.42 -55.09 -8.77
N ASP A 163 -52.40 -56.01 -7.81
CA ASP A 163 -51.85 -55.78 -6.47
C ASP A 163 -50.35 -55.46 -6.52
N VAL A 164 -49.58 -56.15 -7.37
CA VAL A 164 -48.16 -55.83 -7.61
C VAL A 164 -48.01 -54.44 -8.24
N ALA A 165 -48.84 -54.08 -9.23
CA ALA A 165 -48.80 -52.75 -9.84
C ALA A 165 -49.14 -51.64 -8.84
N VAL A 166 -50.14 -51.85 -7.98
CA VAL A 166 -50.49 -50.95 -6.88
C VAL A 166 -49.33 -50.85 -5.87
N GLY A 167 -48.71 -51.97 -5.49
CA GLY A 167 -47.52 -51.97 -4.63
C GLY A 167 -46.35 -51.18 -5.23
N TRP A 168 -46.08 -51.35 -6.52
CA TRP A 168 -45.04 -50.60 -7.24
C TRP A 168 -45.33 -49.11 -7.32
N THR A 169 -46.60 -48.72 -7.50
CA THR A 169 -46.98 -47.29 -7.52
C THR A 169 -46.82 -46.67 -6.13
N ILE A 170 -47.24 -47.34 -5.06
CA ILE A 170 -47.06 -46.86 -3.68
C ILE A 170 -45.58 -46.73 -3.33
N MET A 171 -44.76 -47.74 -3.66
CA MET A 171 -43.31 -47.69 -3.42
C MET A 171 -42.66 -46.51 -4.16
N LYS A 172 -43.05 -46.25 -5.41
CA LYS A 172 -42.56 -45.10 -6.18
C LYS A 172 -43.03 -43.77 -5.57
N VAL A 173 -44.28 -43.68 -5.11
CA VAL A 173 -44.81 -42.48 -4.43
C VAL A 173 -44.03 -42.20 -3.15
N ASN A 174 -43.73 -43.23 -2.34
CA ASN A 174 -42.89 -43.07 -1.17
C ASN A 174 -41.48 -42.61 -1.54
N LYS A 175 -40.85 -43.21 -2.55
CA LYS A 175 -39.54 -42.75 -3.06
C LYS A 175 -39.58 -41.29 -3.51
N THR A 176 -40.65 -40.84 -4.17
CA THR A 176 -40.79 -39.43 -4.55
C THR A 176 -41.03 -38.51 -3.36
N ARG A 177 -41.74 -38.97 -2.32
CA ARG A 177 -41.91 -38.22 -1.07
C ARG A 177 -40.57 -38.04 -0.37
N ASP A 178 -39.81 -39.13 -0.20
CA ASP A 178 -38.54 -39.11 0.51
C ASP A 178 -37.52 -38.22 -0.22
N ALA A 179 -37.43 -38.33 -1.55
CA ALA A 179 -36.62 -37.43 -2.38
C ALA A 179 -37.08 -35.96 -2.29
N ALA A 180 -38.39 -35.70 -2.19
CA ALA A 180 -38.91 -34.35 -2.00
C ALA A 180 -38.57 -33.80 -0.60
N GLU A 181 -38.58 -34.64 0.44
CA GLU A 181 -38.18 -34.25 1.79
C GLU A 181 -36.67 -33.95 1.87
N GLU A 182 -35.83 -34.74 1.21
CA GLU A 182 -34.40 -34.47 1.06
C GLU A 182 -34.13 -33.17 0.33
N ALA A 183 -34.81 -32.95 -0.81
CA ALA A 183 -34.72 -31.70 -1.56
C ALA A 183 -35.17 -30.50 -0.71
N CYS A 184 -36.24 -30.64 0.09
CA CYS A 184 -36.67 -29.59 1.01
C CYS A 184 -35.61 -29.28 2.06
N LYS A 185 -34.99 -30.30 2.68
CA LYS A 185 -33.92 -30.12 3.67
C LYS A 185 -32.71 -29.43 3.05
N PHE A 186 -32.33 -29.81 1.84
CA PHE A 186 -31.25 -29.17 1.07
C PHE A 186 -31.56 -27.71 0.77
N LEU A 187 -32.74 -27.41 0.21
CA LEU A 187 -33.17 -26.05 -0.09
C LEU A 187 -33.26 -25.19 1.18
N GLN A 188 -33.68 -25.75 2.31
CA GLN A 188 -33.73 -25.03 3.57
C GLN A 188 -32.32 -24.62 4.05
N LYS A 189 -31.33 -25.51 3.94
CA LYS A 189 -29.92 -25.16 4.23
C LYS A 189 -29.45 -24.03 3.31
N GLU A 190 -29.74 -24.12 2.02
CA GLU A 190 -29.37 -23.10 1.04
C GLU A 190 -30.04 -21.74 1.31
N ILE A 191 -31.32 -21.73 1.67
CA ILE A 191 -32.05 -20.51 2.06
C ILE A 191 -31.43 -19.88 3.31
N THR A 192 -30.99 -20.68 4.30
CA THR A 192 -30.32 -20.12 5.49
C THR A 192 -28.97 -19.51 5.16
N ALA A 193 -28.20 -20.13 4.25
CA ALA A 193 -26.94 -19.58 3.78
C ALA A 193 -27.15 -18.29 2.95
N GLU A 194 -28.17 -18.27 2.10
CA GLU A 194 -28.55 -17.09 1.32
C GLU A 194 -29.10 -15.96 2.20
N GLY A 195 -29.85 -16.28 3.25
CA GLY A 195 -30.29 -15.30 4.26
C GLY A 195 -29.11 -14.58 4.91
N ARG A 196 -28.09 -15.33 5.36
CA ARG A 196 -26.86 -14.75 5.92
C ARG A 196 -26.13 -13.84 4.93
N TYR A 197 -26.01 -14.29 3.67
CA TYR A 197 -25.39 -13.51 2.60
C TYR A 197 -26.09 -12.16 2.39
N TRP A 198 -27.42 -12.15 2.29
CA TRP A 198 -28.19 -10.92 2.10
C TRP A 198 -28.16 -10.01 3.33
N ASP A 199 -28.16 -10.57 4.54
CA ASP A 199 -28.06 -9.80 5.78
C ASP A 199 -26.74 -9.01 5.84
N GLU A 200 -25.62 -9.64 5.49
CA GLU A 200 -24.31 -8.97 5.43
C GLU A 200 -24.24 -7.89 4.34
N ILE A 201 -24.84 -8.13 3.17
CA ILE A 201 -24.92 -7.13 2.09
C ILE A 201 -25.74 -5.92 2.53
N VAL A 202 -26.86 -6.15 3.20
CA VAL A 202 -27.74 -5.10 3.71
C VAL A 202 -27.01 -4.29 4.80
N ALA A 203 -26.18 -4.92 5.64
CA ALA A 203 -25.34 -4.22 6.61
C ALA A 203 -24.37 -3.26 5.92
N VAL A 204 -23.64 -3.74 4.90
CA VAL A 204 -22.74 -2.90 4.09
C VAL A 204 -23.47 -1.75 3.41
N GLN A 205 -24.68 -1.99 2.87
CA GLN A 205 -25.48 -0.91 2.28
C GLN A 205 -25.93 0.14 3.30
N LYS A 206 -26.35 -0.30 4.49
CA LYS A 206 -26.76 0.59 5.60
C LYS A 206 -25.62 1.50 6.06
N ASN A 207 -24.38 1.02 5.97
CA ASN A 207 -23.18 1.79 6.26
C ASN A 207 -22.75 2.78 5.16
N GLY A 208 -23.54 2.89 4.08
CA GLY A 208 -23.35 3.90 3.04
C GLY A 208 -22.39 3.49 1.93
N TRP A 209 -22.01 2.21 1.85
CA TRP A 209 -21.19 1.71 0.74
C TRP A 209 -22.02 1.54 -0.53
N SER A 210 -21.45 1.92 -1.68
CA SER A 210 -22.10 1.72 -2.97
C SER A 210 -21.94 0.30 -3.47
N ILE A 211 -23.05 -0.37 -3.76
CA ILE A 211 -23.09 -1.72 -4.33
C ILE A 211 -23.42 -1.62 -5.83
N SER A 212 -22.72 -2.39 -6.65
CA SER A 212 -22.94 -2.45 -8.11
C SER A 212 -22.71 -3.86 -8.65
N ARG A 213 -23.31 -4.19 -9.79
CA ARG A 213 -23.06 -5.48 -10.46
C ARG A 213 -21.66 -5.51 -11.04
N VAL A 214 -20.97 -6.64 -10.90
CA VAL A 214 -19.60 -6.80 -11.38
C VAL A 214 -19.59 -6.86 -12.92
N PRO A 215 -18.75 -6.05 -13.61
CA PRO A 215 -18.56 -6.18 -15.04
C PRO A 215 -17.99 -7.58 -15.36
N LYS A 216 -18.67 -8.32 -16.24
CA LYS A 216 -18.44 -9.74 -16.63
C LYS A 216 -19.21 -10.79 -15.82
N GLU A 217 -19.61 -10.52 -14.59
CA GLU A 217 -20.38 -11.45 -13.75
C GLU A 217 -21.73 -10.83 -13.37
N ARG A 218 -22.76 -11.03 -14.19
CA ARG A 218 -24.07 -10.34 -14.01
C ARG A 218 -24.82 -10.76 -12.74
N HIS A 219 -24.53 -11.95 -12.23
CA HIS A 219 -25.18 -12.52 -11.05
C HIS A 219 -24.46 -12.17 -9.74
N THR A 220 -23.25 -11.61 -9.81
CA THR A 220 -22.45 -11.27 -8.63
C THR A 220 -22.58 -9.78 -8.31
N LEU A 221 -22.89 -9.48 -7.06
CA LEU A 221 -22.83 -8.13 -6.52
C LEU A 221 -21.42 -7.80 -6.05
N GLY A 222 -21.01 -6.54 -6.21
CA GLY A 222 -19.71 -6.06 -5.76
C GLY A 222 -19.82 -4.73 -5.04
N VAL A 223 -18.95 -4.53 -4.06
CA VAL A 223 -18.85 -3.28 -3.30
C VAL A 223 -17.81 -2.39 -3.95
N ARG A 224 -18.20 -1.16 -4.25
CA ARG A 224 -17.30 -0.13 -4.75
C ARG A 224 -16.76 0.65 -3.57
N PHE A 225 -15.46 0.52 -3.33
CA PHE A 225 -14.73 1.19 -2.26
C PHE A 225 -13.65 2.15 -2.78
N GLY A 226 -13.28 2.05 -4.07
CA GLY A 226 -12.29 2.94 -4.68
C GLY A 226 -12.83 4.31 -5.08
N PHE A 227 -11.91 5.23 -5.33
CA PHE A 227 -12.21 6.64 -5.60
C PHE A 227 -12.41 6.88 -7.11
N SER A 228 -13.36 7.75 -7.47
CA SER A 228 -13.66 8.05 -8.87
C SER A 228 -12.58 8.88 -9.57
N GLU A 229 -11.86 9.70 -8.80
CA GLU A 229 -10.77 10.58 -9.27
C GLU A 229 -9.39 9.92 -9.16
N ALA A 230 -9.33 8.66 -8.73
CA ALA A 230 -8.10 7.91 -8.68
C ALA A 230 -7.53 7.68 -10.09
N ALA A 231 -6.23 7.36 -10.16
CA ALA A 231 -5.62 6.95 -11.43
C ALA A 231 -6.40 5.78 -12.06
N SER A 232 -6.40 5.67 -13.39
CA SER A 232 -7.27 4.74 -14.13
C SER A 232 -7.20 3.29 -13.64
N ASP A 233 -6.00 2.85 -13.29
CA ASP A 233 -5.71 1.47 -12.90
C ASP A 233 -6.33 1.17 -11.52
N PHE A 234 -6.22 2.10 -10.57
CA PHE A 234 -6.82 2.00 -9.24
C PHE A 234 -8.33 2.23 -9.28
N ARG A 235 -8.83 3.12 -10.15
CA ARG A 235 -10.27 3.34 -10.33
C ARG A 235 -10.98 2.05 -10.80
N ASN A 236 -10.35 1.30 -11.70
CA ASN A 236 -10.90 0.05 -12.22
C ASN A 236 -10.79 -1.11 -11.20
N ASN A 237 -9.82 -1.05 -10.30
CA ASN A 237 -9.62 -2.01 -9.22
C ASN A 237 -10.42 -1.68 -7.95
N GLY A 238 -11.09 -0.52 -7.90
CA GLY A 238 -11.90 -0.06 -6.77
C GLY A 238 -13.25 -0.76 -6.56
N LEU A 239 -13.46 -1.92 -7.18
CA LEU A 239 -14.67 -2.74 -7.10
C LEU A 239 -14.27 -4.19 -6.77
N ALA A 240 -14.71 -4.71 -5.62
CA ALA A 240 -14.53 -6.12 -5.26
C ALA A 240 -15.86 -6.88 -5.35
N PRO A 241 -15.89 -8.06 -5.98
CA PRO A 241 -17.01 -9.00 -5.88
C PRO A 241 -17.23 -9.45 -4.43
N MET A 242 -18.50 -9.58 -4.03
CA MET A 242 -18.93 -10.24 -2.80
C MET A 242 -19.34 -11.67 -3.14
N ARG A 243 -18.43 -12.62 -2.92
CA ARG A 243 -18.66 -14.05 -3.15
C ARG A 243 -19.22 -14.68 -1.87
N ARG A 244 -20.09 -15.67 -2.04
CA ARG A 244 -20.61 -16.46 -0.92
C ARG A 244 -19.61 -17.58 -0.60
N GLY A 245 -19.26 -17.74 0.68
CA GLY A 245 -18.57 -18.93 1.16
C GLY A 245 -19.55 -20.07 1.45
N ASP A 246 -19.03 -21.25 1.77
CA ASP A 246 -19.86 -22.45 1.98
C ASP A 246 -20.78 -22.32 3.20
N ASP A 247 -20.36 -21.56 4.22
CA ASP A 247 -21.14 -21.26 5.44
C ASP A 247 -22.22 -20.18 5.25
N GLY A 248 -22.33 -19.60 4.05
CA GLY A 248 -23.19 -18.46 3.73
C GLY A 248 -22.60 -17.09 4.06
N ALA A 249 -21.42 -17.03 4.68
CA ALA A 249 -20.70 -15.79 4.97
C ALA A 249 -20.20 -15.13 3.67
N VAL A 250 -20.17 -13.79 3.62
CA VAL A 250 -19.67 -13.07 2.46
C VAL A 250 -18.14 -12.96 2.54
N GLN A 251 -17.47 -13.35 1.47
CA GLN A 251 -16.05 -13.13 1.26
C GLN A 251 -15.85 -12.05 0.19
N LEU A 252 -15.02 -11.05 0.50
CA LEU A 252 -14.62 -10.03 -0.46
C LEU A 252 -13.48 -10.58 -1.32
N ASP A 253 -13.73 -10.68 -2.61
CA ASP A 253 -12.70 -11.05 -3.58
C ASP A 253 -11.80 -9.83 -3.86
N CYS A 254 -10.77 -9.69 -3.03
CA CYS A 254 -9.73 -8.68 -3.14
C CYS A 254 -8.57 -9.12 -4.05
N GLY A 255 -8.75 -10.11 -4.94
CA GLY A 255 -7.68 -10.63 -5.80
C GLY A 255 -7.02 -9.56 -6.67
N ARG A 256 -7.77 -8.53 -7.10
CA ARG A 256 -7.24 -7.39 -7.87
C ARG A 256 -6.36 -6.44 -7.05
N LEU A 257 -6.43 -6.49 -5.73
CA LEU A 257 -5.59 -5.72 -4.81
C LEU A 257 -4.29 -6.47 -4.44
N GLY A 258 -4.08 -7.68 -4.98
CA GLY A 258 -2.91 -8.50 -4.66
C GLY A 258 -3.08 -9.39 -3.43
N GLY A 259 -4.28 -9.44 -2.84
CA GLY A 259 -4.60 -10.34 -1.72
C GLY A 259 -3.95 -10.00 -0.38
N VAL A 260 -3.14 -8.94 -0.30
CA VAL A 260 -2.46 -8.51 0.91
C VAL A 260 -2.82 -7.06 1.22
N SER A 261 -3.14 -6.78 2.48
CA SER A 261 -3.37 -5.42 2.96
C SER A 261 -2.05 -4.69 3.13
N GLU A 262 -1.87 -3.62 2.37
CA GLU A 262 -0.63 -2.84 2.32
C GLU A 262 -0.85 -1.40 2.78
N ARG A 263 0.15 -0.82 3.45
CA ARG A 263 0.14 0.56 3.94
C ARG A 263 1.45 1.27 3.67
N LEU A 264 1.37 2.57 3.44
CA LEU A 264 2.55 3.41 3.30
C LEU A 264 3.19 3.64 4.66
N VAL A 265 4.50 3.41 4.74
CA VAL A 265 5.33 3.69 5.91
C VAL A 265 6.39 4.70 5.54
N VAL A 266 6.56 5.69 6.41
CA VAL A 266 7.64 6.66 6.35
C VAL A 266 8.59 6.38 7.50
N THR A 267 9.88 6.25 7.20
CA THR A 267 10.96 6.07 8.17
C THR A 267 11.96 7.19 8.02
N LEU A 268 12.39 7.74 9.16
CA LEU A 268 13.44 8.73 9.24
C LEU A 268 14.67 8.06 9.85
N GLU A 269 15.80 8.24 9.18
CA GLU A 269 17.10 7.72 9.59
C GLU A 269 18.07 8.88 9.74
N LYS A 270 18.82 8.92 10.85
CA LYS A 270 19.92 9.88 11.09
C LYS A 270 21.16 9.09 11.46
N ASP A 271 22.30 9.41 10.84
CA ASP A 271 23.58 8.75 11.10
C ASP A 271 23.52 7.20 11.04
N GLY A 272 22.74 6.64 10.12
CA GLY A 272 22.60 5.18 9.97
C GLY A 272 21.65 4.50 10.97
N LYS A 273 20.96 5.27 11.81
CA LYS A 273 20.02 4.76 12.83
C LYS A 273 18.61 5.30 12.58
N VAL A 274 17.61 4.42 12.68
CA VAL A 274 16.20 4.82 12.56
C VAL A 274 15.82 5.65 13.77
N THR A 275 15.50 6.93 13.55
CA THR A 275 15.10 7.89 14.60
C THR A 275 13.61 8.15 14.64
N GLY A 276 12.87 7.75 13.61
CA GLY A 276 11.41 7.87 13.57
C GLY A 276 10.77 6.92 12.57
N ARG A 277 9.58 6.41 12.88
CA ARG A 277 8.75 5.60 11.97
C ARG A 277 7.28 5.98 12.13
N SER A 278 6.55 6.08 11.02
CA SER A 278 5.11 6.32 11.04
C SER A 278 4.36 5.09 11.57
N ALA A 279 3.25 5.31 12.27
CA ALA A 279 2.41 4.23 12.79
C ALA A 279 1.79 3.40 11.66
N LEU A 280 1.76 2.08 11.85
CA LEU A 280 1.01 1.14 11.03
C LEU A 280 -0.23 0.69 11.81
N PRO A 281 -1.44 0.71 11.19
CA PRO A 281 -2.61 0.14 11.82
C PRO A 281 -2.50 -1.39 11.90
N ALA A 282 -3.16 -1.99 12.88
CA ALA A 282 -3.27 -3.45 12.96
C ALA A 282 -4.03 -4.01 11.75
N GLN A 283 -3.64 -5.20 11.31
CA GLN A 283 -4.36 -5.94 10.27
C GLN A 283 -5.75 -6.34 10.80
N THR A 284 -6.78 -6.25 9.95
CA THR A 284 -8.11 -6.73 10.32
C THR A 284 -8.08 -8.26 10.37
N THR A 285 -8.73 -8.85 11.37
CA THR A 285 -8.90 -10.31 11.46
C THR A 285 -9.86 -10.82 10.40
N ASP A 286 -9.68 -12.07 9.94
CA ASP A 286 -10.56 -12.68 8.93
C ASP A 286 -12.03 -12.78 9.38
N ASP A 287 -12.26 -12.96 10.69
CA ASP A 287 -13.60 -13.00 11.33
C ASP A 287 -14.27 -11.62 11.47
N ALA A 288 -13.61 -10.54 11.03
CA ALA A 288 -14.15 -9.20 11.18
C ALA A 288 -15.39 -8.98 10.29
N PRO A 289 -16.30 -8.08 10.71
CA PRO A 289 -17.48 -7.74 9.92
C PRO A 289 -17.05 -7.31 8.51
N LEU A 290 -17.88 -7.66 7.53
CA LEU A 290 -17.65 -7.36 6.11
C LEU A 290 -17.27 -5.89 5.88
N GLU A 291 -17.88 -4.98 6.63
CA GLU A 291 -17.64 -3.54 6.59
C GLU A 291 -16.21 -3.14 6.93
N ALA A 292 -15.60 -3.78 7.93
CA ALA A 292 -14.20 -3.55 8.31
C ALA A 292 -13.26 -4.03 7.20
N ARG A 293 -13.58 -5.17 6.58
CA ARG A 293 -12.84 -5.70 5.42
C ARG A 293 -12.96 -4.77 4.20
N VAL A 294 -14.14 -4.17 3.95
CA VAL A 294 -14.31 -3.13 2.93
C VAL A 294 -13.48 -1.89 3.24
N LEU A 295 -13.46 -1.43 4.51
CA LEU A 295 -12.63 -0.30 4.94
C LEU A 295 -11.14 -0.56 4.73
N GLU A 296 -10.68 -1.77 5.04
CA GLU A 296 -9.29 -2.17 4.82
C GLU A 296 -8.94 -2.22 3.34
N ALA A 297 -9.82 -2.79 2.49
CA ALA A 297 -9.65 -2.79 1.04
C ALA A 297 -9.58 -1.36 0.48
N ARG A 298 -10.43 -0.45 0.98
CA ARG A 298 -10.40 0.99 0.65
C ARG A 298 -9.07 1.63 1.00
N ASN A 299 -8.57 1.37 2.19
CA ASN A 299 -7.35 2.00 2.64
C ASN A 299 -6.11 1.41 1.94
N THR A 300 -6.16 0.13 1.59
CA THR A 300 -5.12 -0.56 0.82
C THR A 300 -5.02 0.03 -0.58
N ILE A 301 -6.15 0.16 -1.31
CA ILE A 301 -6.13 0.75 -2.65
C ILE A 301 -5.66 2.20 -2.64
N PHE A 302 -6.03 2.98 -1.61
CA PHE A 302 -5.54 4.34 -1.42
C PHE A 302 -4.03 4.38 -1.20
N SER A 303 -3.49 3.46 -0.40
CA SER A 303 -2.05 3.38 -0.11
C SER A 303 -1.25 2.94 -1.34
N GLN A 304 -1.77 2.00 -2.13
CA GLN A 304 -1.18 1.56 -3.39
C GLN A 304 -1.17 2.68 -4.44
N GLU A 305 -2.26 3.44 -4.54
CA GLU A 305 -2.32 4.63 -5.40
C GLU A 305 -1.33 5.69 -4.94
N LEU A 306 -1.28 5.98 -3.63
CA LEU A 306 -0.34 6.94 -3.07
C LEU A 306 1.11 6.57 -3.38
N TRP A 307 1.46 5.28 -3.23
CA TRP A 307 2.78 4.77 -3.60
C TRP A 307 3.07 4.89 -5.10
N TYR A 308 2.08 4.66 -5.95
CA TYR A 308 2.22 4.83 -7.39
C TYR A 308 2.51 6.29 -7.77
N GLU A 309 1.76 7.24 -7.24
CA GLU A 309 1.93 8.67 -7.53
C GLU A 309 3.23 9.23 -6.93
N ILE A 310 3.63 8.77 -5.75
CA ILE A 310 4.94 9.09 -5.15
C ILE A 310 6.09 8.64 -6.06
N ARG A 311 6.06 7.39 -6.55
CA ARG A 311 7.09 6.88 -7.47
C ARG A 311 7.08 7.63 -8.80
N ARG A 312 5.92 8.08 -9.25
CA ARG A 312 5.78 8.86 -10.48
C ARG A 312 6.38 10.25 -10.34
N GLU A 313 6.15 10.93 -9.22
CA GLU A 313 6.77 12.22 -8.90
C GLU A 313 8.27 12.11 -8.67
N ALA A 314 8.73 11.06 -7.99
CA ALA A 314 10.14 10.82 -7.68
C ALA A 314 11.05 10.88 -8.91
N ARG A 315 10.56 10.44 -10.08
CA ARG A 315 11.29 10.53 -11.36
C ARG A 315 11.68 11.95 -11.74
N ASN A 316 10.92 12.95 -11.30
CA ASN A 316 11.18 14.37 -11.53
C ASN A 316 11.95 15.04 -10.39
N LEU A 317 12.21 14.34 -9.28
CA LEU A 317 12.85 14.86 -8.07
C LEU A 317 14.30 14.37 -7.89
N ALA A 318 14.92 13.85 -8.95
CA ALA A 318 16.32 13.40 -8.91
C ALA A 318 17.30 14.53 -8.47
N ALA A 319 16.98 15.79 -8.77
CA ALA A 319 17.77 16.95 -8.34
C ALA A 319 17.78 17.19 -6.82
N TYR A 320 16.86 16.56 -6.07
CA TYR A 320 16.77 16.64 -4.61
C TYR A 320 17.15 15.31 -3.96
N ASP A 321 18.02 14.53 -4.62
CA ASP A 321 18.51 13.23 -4.16
C ASP A 321 17.41 12.20 -3.83
N VAL A 322 16.27 12.29 -4.50
CA VAL A 322 15.22 11.27 -4.44
C VAL A 322 15.63 10.09 -5.33
N LYS A 323 16.01 8.98 -4.71
CA LYS A 323 16.50 7.77 -5.38
C LYS A 323 15.56 6.59 -5.10
N PRO A 324 15.10 5.87 -6.14
CA PRO A 324 14.43 4.60 -5.94
C PRO A 324 15.48 3.53 -5.55
N ASP A 325 15.28 2.91 -4.40
CA ASP A 325 16.09 1.81 -3.87
C ASP A 325 15.24 0.53 -3.85
N GLY A 326 15.11 -0.10 -5.02
CA GLY A 326 14.26 -1.28 -5.22
C GLY A 326 12.79 -1.03 -4.89
N SER A 327 12.31 -1.60 -3.77
CA SER A 327 10.94 -1.45 -3.27
C SER A 327 10.75 -0.23 -2.35
N ARG A 328 11.82 0.54 -2.09
CA ARG A 328 11.83 1.70 -1.20
C ARG A 328 12.17 2.95 -1.98
N LEU A 329 11.68 4.10 -1.53
CA LEU A 329 12.08 5.40 -2.04
C LEU A 329 12.88 6.10 -0.97
N THR A 330 14.09 6.51 -1.29
CA THR A 330 14.98 7.18 -0.36
C THR A 330 15.24 8.61 -0.79
N CYS A 331 15.22 9.55 0.15
CA CYS A 331 15.52 10.96 -0.08
C CYS A 331 16.56 11.42 0.94
N ASP A 332 17.71 11.86 0.45
CA ASP A 332 18.78 12.40 1.30
C ASP A 332 18.40 13.86 1.67
N LEU A 333 17.98 14.10 2.91
CA LEU A 333 17.51 15.41 3.36
C LEU A 333 18.67 16.34 3.73
N ASP A 334 19.74 15.77 4.30
CA ASP A 334 20.90 16.55 4.70
C ASP A 334 22.19 15.71 4.64
N PRO A 335 23.17 16.10 3.81
CA PRO A 335 24.45 15.41 3.74
C PRO A 335 25.30 15.59 5.01
N ALA A 336 25.13 16.70 5.74
CA ALA A 336 25.92 16.99 6.93
C ALA A 336 25.53 16.12 8.14
N SER A 337 24.24 15.93 8.39
CA SER A 337 23.70 15.06 9.44
C SER A 337 23.36 13.64 8.97
N LYS A 338 23.69 13.30 7.71
CA LYS A 338 23.33 12.02 7.06
C LYS A 338 21.85 11.64 7.30
N SER A 339 20.97 12.64 7.26
CA SER A 339 19.55 12.45 7.49
C SER A 339 18.89 11.95 6.22
N LYS A 340 18.23 10.79 6.29
CA LYS A 340 17.61 10.10 5.16
C LYS A 340 16.13 9.82 5.45
N LEU A 341 15.27 10.16 4.51
CA LEU A 341 13.84 9.87 4.54
C LEU A 341 13.57 8.68 3.63
N THR A 342 13.05 7.59 4.18
CA THR A 342 12.73 6.37 3.42
C THR A 342 11.22 6.14 3.46
N ILE A 343 10.61 6.03 2.28
CA ILE A 343 9.19 5.77 2.08
C ILE A 343 9.04 4.40 1.44
N GLU A 344 8.20 3.55 2.01
CA GLU A 344 7.95 2.18 1.52
C GLU A 344 6.48 1.80 1.64
N LEU A 345 6.04 0.89 0.77
CA LEU A 345 4.74 0.23 0.88
C LEU A 345 4.95 -1.12 1.57
N VAL A 346 4.33 -1.34 2.73
CA VAL A 346 4.58 -2.49 3.60
C VAL A 346 3.29 -3.27 3.82
N PRO A 347 3.30 -4.61 3.70
CA PRO A 347 2.15 -5.43 4.03
C PRO A 347 1.94 -5.50 5.56
N LEU A 348 0.71 -5.37 6.03
CA LEU A 348 0.37 -5.28 7.45
C LEU A 348 0.84 -6.52 8.26
N GLY A 349 0.81 -7.70 7.66
CA GLY A 349 1.28 -8.95 8.30
C GLY A 349 2.81 -9.06 8.49
N SER A 350 3.60 -8.14 7.92
CA SER A 350 5.07 -8.17 7.98
C SER A 350 5.66 -7.26 9.06
N GLN A 351 4.85 -6.83 10.03
CA GLN A 351 5.23 -5.84 11.03
C GLN A 351 6.40 -6.35 11.91
N PRO A 352 7.58 -5.70 11.89
CA PRO A 352 8.57 -5.97 12.91
C PRO A 352 8.14 -5.34 14.24
N LEU A 353 8.22 -6.10 15.32
CA LEU A 353 7.89 -5.76 16.72
C LEU A 353 8.75 -4.60 17.29
N LEU A 354 8.66 -3.40 16.74
CA LEU A 354 9.41 -2.22 17.21
C LEU A 354 8.48 -1.13 17.73
N ASP A 355 7.83 -1.43 18.86
CA ASP A 355 7.18 -0.48 19.77
C ASP A 355 8.22 0.25 20.64
N LYS A 356 9.11 1.01 20.02
CA LYS A 356 9.86 2.04 20.75
C LYS A 356 9.38 3.38 20.24
N SER A 357 8.83 4.19 21.13
CA SER A 357 8.58 5.61 20.85
C SER A 357 9.92 6.27 20.56
N LEU A 358 10.25 6.43 19.28
CA LEU A 358 11.48 7.06 18.83
C LEU A 358 11.26 8.59 18.82
N PRO A 359 12.31 9.41 19.02
CA PRO A 359 12.17 10.85 19.20
C PRO A 359 11.51 11.55 18.00
N ASP A 360 11.78 11.09 16.77
CA ASP A 360 11.28 11.71 15.54
C ASP A 360 10.02 11.00 14.98
N ASN A 361 9.33 10.15 15.76
CA ASN A 361 8.10 9.49 15.30
C ASN A 361 7.04 10.49 14.84
N HIS A 362 6.89 11.60 15.57
CA HIS A 362 5.96 12.68 15.21
C HIS A 362 6.28 13.30 13.85
N LEU A 363 7.56 13.43 13.46
CA LEU A 363 7.96 13.95 12.15
C LEU A 363 7.65 12.95 11.02
N ALA A 364 7.91 11.66 11.26
CA ALA A 364 7.59 10.60 10.30
C ALA A 364 6.07 10.47 10.11
N GLU A 365 5.29 10.56 11.19
CA GLU A 365 3.84 10.56 11.16
C GLU A 365 3.29 11.80 10.46
N MET A 366 3.82 12.99 10.74
CA MET A 366 3.48 14.22 10.04
C MET A 366 3.73 14.12 8.53
N ALA A 367 4.86 13.54 8.12
CA ALA A 367 5.16 13.32 6.71
C ALA A 367 4.17 12.34 6.07
N ALA A 368 3.85 11.22 6.73
CA ALA A 368 2.88 10.25 6.25
C ALA A 368 1.47 10.88 6.12
N ILE A 369 0.99 11.58 7.14
CA ILE A 369 -0.32 12.26 7.13
C ILE A 369 -0.36 13.33 6.04
N SER A 370 0.72 14.11 5.88
CA SER A 370 0.81 15.14 4.84
C SER A 370 0.66 14.54 3.44
N LEU A 371 1.30 13.41 3.17
CA LEU A 371 1.16 12.70 1.89
C LEU A 371 -0.29 12.25 1.62
N HIS A 372 -0.98 11.73 2.63
CA HIS A 372 -2.40 11.34 2.52
C HIS A 372 -3.30 12.54 2.25
N ILE A 373 -3.08 13.66 2.96
CA ILE A 373 -3.84 14.91 2.78
C ILE A 373 -3.59 15.49 1.38
N LEU A 374 -2.34 15.50 0.90
CA LEU A 374 -1.97 16.03 -0.41
C LEU A 374 -2.61 15.21 -1.55
N LEU A 375 -2.64 13.87 -1.46
CA LEU A 375 -3.33 13.04 -2.44
C LEU A 375 -4.84 13.28 -2.43
N THR A 376 -5.45 13.37 -1.24
CA THR A 376 -6.88 13.68 -1.10
C THR A 376 -7.22 15.05 -1.71
N SER A 377 -6.33 16.04 -1.51
CA SER A 377 -6.45 17.36 -2.13
C SER A 377 -6.32 17.30 -3.65
N ALA A 378 -5.42 16.46 -4.16
CA ALA A 378 -5.24 16.25 -5.59
C ALA A 378 -6.48 15.60 -6.23
N HIS A 379 -7.07 14.58 -5.61
CA HIS A 379 -8.34 13.97 -6.04
C HIS A 379 -9.45 15.01 -6.10
N ARG A 380 -9.57 15.83 -5.06
CA ARG A 380 -10.56 16.90 -5.03
C ARG A 380 -10.31 17.96 -6.11
N HIS A 381 -9.06 18.32 -6.36
CA HIS A 381 -8.72 19.26 -7.42
C HIS A 381 -9.10 18.69 -8.79
N ALA A 382 -8.86 17.40 -9.03
CA ALA A 382 -9.28 16.70 -10.24
C ALA A 382 -10.81 16.67 -10.39
N GLU A 383 -11.54 16.40 -9.30
CA GLU A 383 -13.01 16.47 -9.27
C GLU A 383 -13.52 17.87 -9.66
N LEU A 384 -12.91 18.92 -9.10
CA LEU A 384 -13.26 20.31 -9.40
C LEU A 384 -13.01 20.65 -10.86
N ILE A 385 -11.89 20.19 -11.45
CA ILE A 385 -11.62 20.40 -12.87
C ILE A 385 -12.62 19.63 -13.74
N ARG A 386 -13.02 18.41 -13.33
CA ARG A 386 -13.98 17.58 -14.07
C ARG A 386 -15.39 18.15 -14.04
N THR A 387 -15.82 18.69 -12.90
CA THR A 387 -17.20 19.18 -12.69
C THR A 387 -17.41 20.60 -13.21
N ARG A 388 -16.34 21.41 -13.33
CA ARG A 388 -16.45 22.77 -13.83
C ARG A 388 -16.48 22.84 -15.35
N PRO A 389 -17.34 23.69 -15.93
CA PRO A 389 -17.26 24.02 -17.34
C PRO A 389 -15.94 24.78 -17.58
N ILE A 390 -15.07 24.20 -18.41
CA ILE A 390 -13.83 24.83 -18.83
C ILE A 390 -14.18 25.89 -19.89
N PRO A 391 -13.60 27.10 -19.83
CA PRO A 391 -13.79 28.10 -20.88
C PRO A 391 -13.44 27.54 -22.27
N PRO A 392 -14.19 27.88 -23.32
CA PRO A 392 -14.08 27.23 -24.65
C PRO A 392 -12.71 27.38 -25.33
N HIS A 393 -11.88 28.33 -24.88
CA HIS A 393 -10.54 28.59 -25.38
C HIS A 393 -9.45 27.73 -24.71
N VAL A 394 -9.77 27.01 -23.63
CA VAL A 394 -8.81 26.15 -22.93
C VAL A 394 -9.03 24.71 -23.38
N THR A 395 -8.10 24.19 -24.18
CA THR A 395 -8.09 22.78 -24.55
C THR A 395 -7.91 21.93 -23.31
N ARG A 396 -8.77 20.93 -23.12
CA ARG A 396 -8.63 19.95 -22.03
C ARG A 396 -7.34 19.17 -22.24
N THR A 397 -6.28 19.53 -21.53
CA THR A 397 -5.05 18.75 -21.49
C THR A 397 -5.41 17.38 -20.95
N ARG A 398 -5.42 16.36 -21.82
CA ARG A 398 -5.65 14.95 -21.45
C ARG A 398 -4.43 14.30 -20.79
N GLY A 399 -3.35 15.05 -20.58
CA GLY A 399 -2.19 14.58 -19.84
C GLY A 399 -2.57 14.39 -18.36
N GLN A 400 -2.29 13.21 -17.82
CA GLN A 400 -2.33 13.00 -16.38
C GLN A 400 -1.27 13.93 -15.75
N ASN A 401 -1.68 15.02 -15.11
CA ASN A 401 -0.77 15.87 -14.37
C ASN A 401 -0.15 15.07 -13.23
N ILE A 402 1.18 15.06 -13.14
CA ILE A 402 1.89 14.40 -12.04
C ILE A 402 1.57 15.18 -10.76
N HIS A 403 1.06 14.49 -9.74
CA HIS A 403 0.77 15.11 -8.47
C HIS A 403 2.07 15.47 -7.74
N THR A 404 2.08 16.66 -7.12
CA THR A 404 3.20 17.11 -6.28
C THR A 404 2.92 16.77 -4.82
N LEU A 405 3.35 15.59 -4.38
CA LEU A 405 3.09 15.01 -3.07
C LEU A 405 4.34 15.05 -2.17
N VAL A 406 5.46 14.53 -2.67
CA VAL A 406 6.74 14.43 -1.97
C VAL A 406 7.43 15.79 -1.90
N ARG A 407 7.33 16.60 -2.95
CA ARG A 407 8.03 17.89 -3.02
C ARG A 407 7.68 18.87 -1.89
N PRO A 408 6.39 19.08 -1.52
CA PRO A 408 6.04 19.86 -0.33
C PRO A 408 6.64 19.31 0.97
N VAL A 409 6.71 17.99 1.13
CA VAL A 409 7.31 17.34 2.32
C VAL A 409 8.82 17.60 2.38
N ILE A 410 9.53 17.46 1.26
CA ILE A 410 10.96 17.80 1.17
C ILE A 410 11.18 19.28 1.51
N ALA A 411 10.36 20.17 0.95
CA ALA A 411 10.47 21.60 1.20
C ALA A 411 10.24 21.96 2.67
N TYR A 412 9.34 21.25 3.36
CA TYR A 412 9.14 21.41 4.81
C TYR A 412 10.41 21.03 5.59
N PHE A 413 11.01 19.87 5.31
CA PHE A 413 12.26 19.47 5.97
C PHE A 413 13.42 20.42 5.64
N MET A 414 13.52 20.87 4.39
CA MET A 414 14.49 21.89 3.99
C MET A 414 14.29 23.18 4.79
N HIS A 415 13.06 23.70 4.85
CA HIS A 415 12.72 24.90 5.60
C HIS A 415 13.10 24.75 7.08
N TYR A 416 12.73 23.64 7.72
CA TYR A 416 13.03 23.39 9.13
C TYR A 416 14.55 23.39 9.39
N ARG A 417 15.33 22.75 8.51
CA ARG A 417 16.80 22.78 8.58
C ARG A 417 17.34 24.20 8.43
N HIS A 418 16.87 24.94 7.43
CA HIS A 418 17.31 26.32 7.19
C HIS A 418 16.93 27.27 8.33
N LEU A 419 15.80 27.03 9.01
CA LEU A 419 15.38 27.74 10.21
C LEU A 419 16.31 27.45 11.39
N ILE A 420 16.65 26.18 11.65
CA ILE A 420 17.59 25.81 12.71
C ILE A 420 18.96 26.43 12.42
N ASN A 421 19.49 26.25 11.21
CA ASN A 421 20.81 26.78 10.85
C ASN A 421 20.88 28.31 11.02
N ALA A 422 19.86 29.04 10.54
CA ALA A 422 19.80 30.49 10.67
C ALA A 422 19.64 30.95 12.13
N THR A 423 18.78 30.29 12.91
CA THR A 423 18.56 30.63 14.33
C THR A 423 19.79 30.31 15.19
N THR A 424 20.45 29.18 14.97
CA THR A 424 21.70 28.82 15.67
C THR A 424 22.81 29.81 15.33
N TYR A 425 22.99 30.15 14.05
CA TYR A 425 24.02 31.10 13.65
C TYR A 425 23.77 32.50 14.23
N VAL A 426 22.57 33.07 14.03
CA VAL A 426 22.20 34.38 14.59
C VAL A 426 22.27 34.37 16.11
N GLY A 427 21.82 33.30 16.76
CA GLY A 427 21.89 33.14 18.20
C GLY A 427 23.31 33.20 18.74
N ARG A 428 24.26 32.53 18.07
CA ARG A 428 25.67 32.61 18.42
C ARG A 428 26.27 34.01 18.21
N ILE A 429 25.89 34.73 17.14
CA ILE A 429 26.30 36.14 16.98
C ILE A 429 25.85 36.98 18.18
N VAL A 430 24.57 36.88 18.54
CA VAL A 430 24.01 37.64 19.67
C VAL A 430 24.70 37.26 20.97
N GLN A 431 25.02 35.99 21.18
CA GLN A 431 25.73 35.52 22.37
C GLN A 431 27.13 36.13 22.46
N SER A 432 27.91 36.12 21.37
CA SER A 432 29.24 36.76 21.32
C SER A 432 29.19 38.25 21.61
N LEU A 433 28.20 38.96 21.06
CA LEU A 433 28.01 40.39 21.32
C LEU A 433 27.59 40.67 22.77
N ARG A 434 26.77 39.80 23.37
CA ARG A 434 26.38 39.91 24.79
C ARG A 434 27.56 39.65 25.72
N HIS A 435 28.41 38.66 25.43
CA HIS A 435 29.65 38.44 26.18
C HIS A 435 30.60 39.63 26.06
N ALA A 436 30.60 40.32 24.92
CA ALA A 436 31.32 41.58 24.74
C ALA A 436 30.68 42.80 25.46
N GLY A 437 29.55 42.63 26.15
CA GLY A 437 28.87 43.69 26.91
C GLY A 437 27.88 44.54 26.11
N LEU A 438 27.50 44.13 24.89
CA LEU A 438 26.55 44.87 24.05
C LEU A 438 25.10 44.38 24.25
N PRO A 439 24.09 45.26 24.17
CA PRO A 439 22.68 44.90 24.34
C PRO A 439 22.08 44.26 23.06
N ALA A 440 22.72 43.20 22.55
CA ALA A 440 22.26 42.49 21.36
C ALA A 440 21.07 41.56 21.68
N ASN A 441 20.09 41.47 20.78
CA ASN A 441 19.01 40.50 20.87
C ASN A 441 18.52 40.06 19.49
N PHE A 442 17.84 38.92 19.42
CA PHE A 442 17.10 38.53 18.24
C PHE A 442 15.72 38.01 18.63
N ILE A 443 14.75 38.17 17.73
CA ILE A 443 13.37 37.71 17.90
C ILE A 443 13.00 36.90 16.67
N LEU A 444 12.56 35.66 16.88
CA LEU A 444 11.96 34.84 15.83
C LEU A 444 10.50 35.22 15.67
N LEU A 445 10.19 35.89 14.57
CA LEU A 445 8.84 36.21 14.12
C LEU A 445 8.43 35.12 13.12
N THR A 446 8.00 33.98 13.64
CA THR A 446 7.36 32.97 12.78
C THR A 446 6.00 33.52 12.36
N PRO A 447 5.74 33.78 11.06
CA PRO A 447 4.40 34.14 10.63
C PRO A 447 3.48 32.97 11.01
N ARG A 448 2.46 33.26 11.81
CA ARG A 448 1.42 32.27 12.09
C ARG A 448 0.75 31.93 10.76
N VAL A 449 0.51 30.64 10.53
CA VAL A 449 -0.42 30.20 9.48
C VAL A 449 -1.68 31.02 9.70
N SER A 450 -1.94 31.96 8.79
CA SER A 450 -3.08 32.87 8.95
C SER A 450 -4.34 32.03 8.82
N ASP A 451 -5.32 32.29 9.68
CA ASP A 451 -6.66 31.76 9.46
C ASP A 451 -7.07 32.14 8.03
N PRO A 452 -7.70 31.21 7.27
CA PRO A 452 -8.14 31.52 5.93
C PRO A 452 -9.01 32.78 5.99
N ASP A 453 -8.63 33.82 5.24
CA ASP A 453 -9.37 35.07 5.19
C ASP A 453 -10.84 34.74 4.85
N PRO A 454 -11.85 35.25 5.58
CA PRO A 454 -13.24 35.03 5.23
C PRO A 454 -13.58 35.43 3.78
N ALA A 455 -12.77 36.29 3.14
CA ALA A 455 -12.86 36.58 1.72
C ALA A 455 -12.44 35.40 0.82
N ASP A 456 -11.42 34.62 1.20
CA ASP A 456 -11.01 33.40 0.49
C ASP A 456 -12.07 32.30 0.63
N LEU A 457 -12.77 32.23 1.77
CA LEU A 457 -13.89 31.31 1.98
C LEU A 457 -15.14 31.67 1.15
N ARG A 458 -15.27 32.92 0.68
CA ARG A 458 -16.35 33.37 -0.19
C ARG A 458 -16.15 32.98 -1.66
N ALA A 459 -14.98 32.49 -2.06
CA ALA A 459 -14.78 31.98 -3.42
C ALA A 459 -15.42 30.58 -3.54
N PRO A 460 -16.54 30.41 -4.28
CA PRO A 460 -17.08 29.09 -4.49
C PRO A 460 -16.10 28.24 -5.33
N PRO A 461 -15.73 27.02 -4.90
CA PRO A 461 -16.13 26.26 -3.72
C PRO A 461 -14.91 25.87 -2.85
N SER A 462 -14.21 26.84 -2.26
CA SER A 462 -13.21 26.51 -1.22
C SER A 462 -13.95 26.05 0.04
N SER A 463 -14.13 24.75 0.24
CA SER A 463 -14.51 24.31 1.59
C SER A 463 -13.34 24.58 2.54
N VAL A 464 -13.65 24.68 3.84
CA VAL A 464 -12.66 24.90 4.90
C VAL A 464 -11.45 23.94 4.80
N PRO A 465 -11.61 22.62 4.57
CA PRO A 465 -10.46 21.74 4.31
C PRO A 465 -9.60 22.11 3.11
N GLY A 466 -10.21 22.55 2.01
CA GLY A 466 -9.48 22.97 0.81
C GLY A 466 -8.68 24.25 1.02
N ALA A 467 -9.23 25.19 1.80
CA ALA A 467 -8.52 26.40 2.21
C ALA A 467 -7.35 26.08 3.16
N MET A 468 -7.53 25.15 4.11
CA MET A 468 -6.45 24.68 4.98
C MET A 468 -5.32 24.01 4.20
N VAL A 469 -5.62 23.14 3.23
CA VAL A 469 -4.56 22.52 2.40
C VAL A 469 -3.85 23.56 1.53
N ARG A 470 -4.57 24.59 1.08
CA ARG A 470 -3.98 25.73 0.36
C ARG A 470 -2.99 26.54 1.22
N ASN A 471 -3.01 26.38 2.55
CA ASN A 471 -2.02 26.94 3.48
C ASN A 471 -0.79 26.04 3.68
N ILE A 472 -0.82 24.77 3.25
CA ILE A 472 0.32 23.83 3.30
C ILE A 472 1.20 23.94 2.04
N ILE A 473 0.59 24.31 0.91
CA ILE A 473 1.24 24.46 -0.40
C ILE A 473 2.00 25.81 -0.63
N PRO A 474 1.74 26.94 0.05
CA PRO A 474 2.47 28.18 -0.23
C PRO A 474 3.90 28.10 0.31
N PRO A 475 4.80 28.98 -0.16
CA PRO A 475 6.17 29.01 0.32
C PRO A 475 6.22 29.27 1.83
N ILE A 476 6.91 28.39 2.56
CA ILE A 476 7.04 28.48 4.01
C ILE A 476 8.13 29.49 4.34
N ASP A 477 7.79 30.50 5.15
CA ASP A 477 8.70 31.57 5.51
C ASP A 477 8.91 31.73 7.01
N PHE A 478 10.09 32.21 7.37
CA PHE A 478 10.44 32.59 8.73
C PHE A 478 11.11 33.96 8.71
N ASN A 479 10.90 34.76 9.75
CA ASN A 479 11.51 36.08 9.87
C ASN A 479 12.25 36.19 11.21
N LEU A 480 13.51 36.62 11.16
CA LEU A 480 14.37 36.86 12.31
C LEU A 480 14.66 38.36 12.40
N ARG A 481 14.13 39.01 13.44
CA ARG A 481 14.49 40.41 13.75
C ARG A 481 15.73 40.43 14.62
N LEU A 482 16.82 40.98 14.11
CA LEU A 482 18.12 41.07 14.77
C LEU A 482 18.42 42.52 15.16
N THR A 483 18.68 42.73 16.45
CA THR A 483 19.17 44.01 17.00
C THR A 483 20.60 43.82 17.46
N LEU A 484 21.54 44.48 16.77
CA LEU A 484 22.96 44.37 17.09
C LEU A 484 23.39 45.36 18.19
N VAL A 485 22.95 46.61 18.03
CA VAL A 485 23.27 47.79 18.84
C VAL A 485 22.04 48.71 18.80
N PRO A 486 21.78 49.58 19.80
CA PRO A 486 20.66 50.52 19.76
C PRO A 486 20.68 51.35 18.46
N GLY A 487 19.63 51.24 17.63
CA GLY A 487 19.52 51.90 16.32
C GLY A 487 20.00 51.09 15.11
N ALA A 488 20.55 49.90 15.31
CA ALA A 488 20.98 48.98 14.24
C ALA A 488 20.13 47.69 14.27
N VAL A 489 18.94 47.77 13.65
CA VAL A 489 17.98 46.67 13.50
C VAL A 489 17.94 46.19 12.04
N MET A 490 17.96 44.88 11.83
CA MET A 490 17.70 44.24 10.54
C MET A 490 16.74 43.07 10.68
N ASP A 491 15.91 42.84 9.67
CA ASP A 491 14.99 41.69 9.58
C ASP A 491 15.53 40.73 8.50
N VAL A 492 15.76 39.47 8.86
CA VAL A 492 16.24 38.39 7.98
C VAL A 492 15.07 37.45 7.70
N ARG A 493 14.57 37.44 6.46
CA ARG A 493 13.47 36.59 6.03
C ARG A 493 13.97 35.42 5.19
N GLY A 494 13.79 34.19 5.67
CA GLY A 494 14.01 32.98 4.88
C GLY A 494 12.71 32.52 4.24
N ARG A 495 12.71 32.28 2.92
CA ARG A 495 11.54 31.80 2.15
C ARG A 495 11.90 30.55 1.38
N THR A 496 11.17 29.45 1.61
CA THR A 496 11.36 28.20 0.87
C THR A 496 10.27 28.07 -0.18
N PHE A 497 10.66 28.11 -1.45
CA PHE A 497 9.73 27.99 -2.57
C PHE A 497 9.46 26.53 -2.92
N LEU A 498 8.25 26.21 -3.38
CA LEU A 498 7.94 24.89 -3.94
C LEU A 498 8.11 24.83 -5.45
N PHE A 499 7.90 25.94 -6.16
CA PHE A 499 7.92 25.99 -7.63
C PHE A 499 8.54 27.32 -8.10
N PRO A 500 9.33 27.35 -9.18
CA PRO A 500 9.72 26.25 -10.09
C PRO A 500 10.84 25.34 -9.55
N VAL A 501 11.68 25.84 -8.64
CA VAL A 501 12.78 25.09 -7.98
C VAL A 501 12.56 25.15 -6.47
N THR A 502 12.74 24.02 -5.78
CA THR A 502 12.66 23.93 -4.32
C THR A 502 13.97 24.42 -3.72
N ALA A 503 13.98 25.67 -3.28
CA ALA A 503 15.15 26.28 -2.67
C ALA A 503 14.72 27.32 -1.64
N THR A 504 15.57 27.52 -0.62
CA THR A 504 15.39 28.54 0.39
C THR A 504 16.23 29.77 0.04
N TYR A 505 15.58 30.92 -0.11
CA TYR A 505 16.24 32.21 -0.34
C TYR A 505 16.12 33.07 0.90
N TYR A 506 17.20 33.80 1.21
CA TYR A 506 17.27 34.69 2.36
C TYR A 506 17.23 36.14 1.91
N GLN A 507 16.27 36.91 2.38
CA GLN A 507 16.15 38.33 2.11
C GLN A 507 16.42 39.11 3.39
N VAL A 508 17.39 40.02 3.38
CA VAL A 508 17.64 40.93 4.50
C VAL A 508 17.00 42.28 4.21
N THR A 509 16.10 42.70 5.07
CA THR A 509 15.44 44.00 4.99
C THR A 509 15.83 44.86 6.18
N THR A 510 16.17 46.11 5.92
CA THR A 510 16.56 47.08 6.95
C THR A 510 15.60 48.28 6.89
N PRO A 511 15.24 48.89 8.02
CA PRO A 511 14.47 50.13 8.02
C PRO A 511 15.20 51.21 7.19
N PRO A 512 14.47 52.05 6.42
CA PRO A 512 15.08 53.01 5.49
C PRO A 512 16.00 54.04 6.17
N ASN A 513 15.76 54.34 7.45
CA ASN A 513 16.56 55.27 8.25
C ASN A 513 17.58 54.59 9.18
N SER A 514 17.80 53.28 9.04
CA SER A 514 18.71 52.53 9.92
C SER A 514 20.18 52.77 9.58
N LEU A 515 21.06 52.63 10.58
CA LEU A 515 22.52 52.73 10.39
C LEU A 515 23.04 51.71 9.38
N ILE A 516 22.45 50.51 9.35
CA ILE A 516 22.87 49.41 8.47
C ILE A 516 22.65 49.77 7.00
N ALA A 517 21.50 50.36 6.65
CA ALA A 517 21.21 50.76 5.27
C ALA A 517 22.24 51.74 4.69
N ARG A 518 22.86 52.58 5.54
CA ARG A 518 23.89 53.56 5.13
C ARG A 518 25.29 52.96 5.05
N ILE A 519 25.60 51.97 5.88
CA ILE A 519 26.97 51.46 6.08
C ILE A 519 27.21 50.16 5.29
N CYS A 520 26.20 49.30 5.22
CA CYS A 520 26.25 48.02 4.55
C CYS A 520 24.84 47.69 4.03
N ALA A 521 24.48 48.23 2.86
CA ALA A 521 23.17 47.98 2.27
C ALA A 521 23.02 46.50 1.89
N PRO A 522 21.88 45.85 2.20
CA PRO A 522 21.64 44.48 1.82
C PRO A 522 21.50 44.33 0.30
N PHE A 523 21.89 43.16 -0.22
CA PHE A 523 21.73 42.84 -1.65
C PHE A 523 20.25 42.69 -2.01
N ARG A 524 19.82 43.33 -3.11
CA ARG A 524 18.40 43.45 -3.48
C ARG A 524 17.74 42.13 -3.85
N GLU A 525 18.47 41.21 -4.49
CA GLU A 525 17.92 39.93 -4.96
C GLU A 525 17.96 38.84 -3.87
N GLY A 526 18.57 39.14 -2.72
CA GLY A 526 18.72 38.21 -1.60
C GLY A 526 19.90 37.23 -1.72
N TYR A 527 20.10 36.44 -0.69
CA TYR A 527 21.20 35.50 -0.56
C TYR A 527 20.68 34.07 -0.83
N PRO A 528 21.24 33.36 -1.83
CA PRO A 528 20.76 32.02 -2.21
C PRO A 528 21.30 30.90 -1.30
N THR A 529 22.41 31.13 -0.60
CA THR A 529 23.05 30.15 0.29
C THR A 529 23.16 30.68 1.71
N PRO A 530 23.13 29.79 2.73
CA PRO A 530 23.36 30.19 4.12
C PRO A 530 24.75 30.80 4.31
N ASP A 531 25.77 30.32 3.59
CA ASP A 531 27.13 30.85 3.68
C ASP A 531 27.21 32.31 3.22
N ALA A 532 26.53 32.66 2.12
CA ALA A 532 26.48 34.04 1.64
C ALA A 532 25.75 34.96 2.63
N LEU A 533 24.71 34.45 3.30
CA LEU A 533 24.03 35.17 4.37
C LEU A 533 24.98 35.36 5.58
N HIS A 534 25.72 34.33 5.98
CA HIS A 534 26.66 34.38 7.10
C HIS A 534 27.80 35.38 6.85
N ASP A 535 28.36 35.39 5.64
CA ASP A 535 29.41 36.34 5.23
C ASP A 535 28.88 37.79 5.22
N TYR A 536 27.62 37.99 4.80
CA TYR A 536 26.98 39.30 4.90
C TYR A 536 26.75 39.73 6.36
N LEU A 537 26.19 38.85 7.18
CA LEU A 537 25.90 39.15 8.59
C LEU A 537 27.17 39.49 9.37
N SER A 538 28.25 38.74 9.18
CA SER A 538 29.57 39.00 9.78
C SER A 538 30.18 40.34 9.33
N THR A 539 30.06 40.67 8.04
CA THR A 539 30.54 41.96 7.51
C THR A 539 29.68 43.12 8.03
N ALA A 540 28.36 42.95 8.07
CA ALA A 540 27.44 43.97 8.55
C ALA A 540 27.64 44.24 10.05
N THR A 541 27.84 43.20 10.87
CA THR A 541 28.10 43.36 12.30
C THR A 541 29.40 44.11 12.55
N ALA A 542 30.50 43.72 11.90
CA ALA A 542 31.81 44.39 12.02
C ALA A 542 31.72 45.89 11.70
N ARG A 543 31.05 46.26 10.61
CA ARG A 543 30.90 47.66 10.21
C ARG A 543 29.97 48.46 11.13
N VAL A 544 28.93 47.82 11.67
CA VAL A 544 28.05 48.45 12.67
C VAL A 544 28.80 48.73 13.97
N LEU A 545 29.63 47.80 14.43
CA LEU A 545 30.47 47.99 15.62
C LEU A 545 31.48 49.12 15.41
N ALA A 546 32.17 49.15 14.28
CA ALA A 546 33.10 50.22 13.95
C ALA A 546 32.42 51.60 13.94
N GLU A 547 31.21 51.73 13.39
CA GLU A 547 30.49 53.01 13.44
C GLU A 547 30.00 53.36 14.85
N HIS A 548 29.50 52.38 15.60
CA HIS A 548 29.01 52.61 16.95
C HIS A 548 30.13 53.13 17.86
N PHE A 549 31.27 52.45 17.88
CA PHE A 549 32.42 52.87 18.69
C PHE A 549 33.06 54.16 18.18
N ARG A 550 33.05 54.43 16.87
CA ARG A 550 33.47 55.75 16.34
C ARG A 550 32.59 56.88 16.85
N SER A 551 31.27 56.67 16.86
CA SER A 551 30.33 57.67 17.38
C SER A 551 30.50 57.89 18.89
N LEU A 552 30.77 56.82 19.63
CA LEU A 552 31.02 56.86 21.07
C LEU A 552 32.35 57.56 21.41
N LEU A 553 33.42 57.28 20.67
CA LEU A 553 34.71 57.96 20.83
C LEU A 553 34.66 59.43 20.41
N ALA A 554 33.91 59.77 19.35
CA ALA A 554 33.70 61.17 18.93
C ALA A 554 32.90 62.00 19.93
N SER A 555 32.14 61.36 20.83
CA SER A 555 31.44 62.04 21.92
C SER A 555 32.30 62.25 23.17
N SER A 556 33.52 61.69 23.20
CA SER A 556 34.51 61.87 24.28
C SER A 556 35.31 63.16 24.04
N PRO A 557 35.74 63.90 25.09
CA PRO A 557 36.38 65.22 24.95
C PRO A 557 37.80 65.22 24.36
N SER A 558 38.30 64.10 23.85
CA SER A 558 39.63 64.00 23.23
C SER A 558 39.69 64.78 21.90
N SER A 559 40.79 65.51 21.65
CA SER A 559 41.05 66.28 20.43
C SER A 559 41.26 65.43 19.15
N THR A 560 41.17 64.10 19.25
CA THR A 560 41.52 63.14 18.21
C THR A 560 40.38 62.89 17.24
N ARG A 561 40.63 63.00 15.92
CA ARG A 561 39.61 62.76 14.89
C ARG A 561 39.62 61.29 14.45
N TRP A 562 38.62 60.53 14.91
CA TRP A 562 38.45 59.12 14.53
C TRP A 562 37.79 58.94 13.14
N VAL A 563 38.44 58.20 12.24
CA VAL A 563 37.98 57.88 10.88
C VAL A 563 37.88 56.36 10.67
N LYS A 564 36.99 55.93 9.77
CA LYS A 564 36.83 54.51 9.42
C LYS A 564 37.79 54.13 8.30
N SER A 565 38.29 52.90 8.33
CA SER A 565 38.97 52.30 7.18
C SER A 565 38.06 52.24 5.95
N ILE A 566 38.67 52.14 4.77
CA ILE A 566 38.00 52.03 3.46
C ILE A 566 37.01 50.85 3.44
N LYS A 567 37.33 49.76 4.14
CA LYS A 567 36.46 48.57 4.26
C LYS A 567 35.33 48.75 5.28
N GLY A 568 35.42 49.78 6.13
CA GLY A 568 34.46 50.12 7.17
C GLY A 568 34.49 49.23 8.41
N ASP A 569 35.45 48.30 8.51
CA ASP A 569 35.58 47.29 9.58
C ASP A 569 36.56 47.71 10.69
N SER A 570 37.27 48.82 10.54
CA SER A 570 38.19 49.34 11.55
C SER A 570 38.07 50.85 11.75
N ILE A 571 38.48 51.29 12.94
CA ILE A 571 38.57 52.69 13.34
C ILE A 571 40.05 53.03 13.45
N ARG A 572 40.45 54.16 12.84
CA ARG A 572 41.81 54.70 12.86
C ARG A 572 41.80 56.16 13.27
N ASP A 573 42.90 56.64 13.81
CA ASP A 573 43.14 58.06 13.98
C ASP A 573 43.45 58.71 12.61
N ALA A 574 42.81 59.84 12.30
CA ALA A 574 43.02 60.59 11.06
C ALA A 574 44.33 61.38 11.05
N ASP A 575 44.86 61.74 12.23
CA ASP A 575 45.94 62.71 12.33
C ASP A 575 47.32 62.04 12.42
N LYS A 576 47.43 60.90 13.13
CA LYS A 576 48.72 60.20 13.30
C LYS A 576 48.82 58.83 12.62
N GLU A 577 47.70 58.19 12.26
CA GLU A 577 47.64 56.79 11.78
C GLU A 577 48.32 55.74 12.70
N GLU A 578 48.74 56.13 13.92
CA GLU A 578 49.52 55.29 14.84
C GLU A 578 48.68 54.19 15.51
N PHE A 579 47.35 54.30 15.50
CA PHE A 579 46.45 53.35 16.13
C PHE A 579 45.31 52.94 15.20
N GLU A 580 45.11 51.63 15.04
CA GLU A 580 43.99 51.03 14.34
C GLU A 580 43.34 49.95 15.21
N MET A 581 42.03 50.03 15.38
CA MET A 581 41.24 48.96 16.00
C MET A 581 40.30 48.36 14.96
N ARG A 582 40.48 47.07 14.69
CA ARG A 582 39.70 46.32 13.69
C ARG A 582 38.76 45.36 14.36
N PHE A 583 37.52 45.36 13.91
CA PHE A 583 36.46 44.46 14.34
C PHE A 583 36.24 43.41 13.25
N ALA A 584 36.27 42.13 13.61
CA ALA A 584 35.97 41.04 12.70
C ALA A 584 35.12 40.00 13.41
N LEU A 585 34.11 39.47 12.70
CA LEU A 585 33.40 38.29 13.12
C LEU A 585 33.87 37.13 12.26
N THR A 586 34.37 36.07 12.88
CA THR A 586 34.84 34.87 12.15
C THR A 586 33.66 33.99 11.69
N ARG A 587 33.94 32.99 10.84
CA ARG A 587 32.91 32.09 10.27
C ARG A 587 32.22 31.25 11.34
N GLU A 588 32.99 30.75 12.31
CA GLU A 588 32.45 30.43 13.62
C GLU A 588 32.23 31.78 14.30
N PRO A 589 31.02 32.20 14.69
CA PRO A 589 30.68 33.58 15.05
C PRO A 589 31.36 34.06 16.36
N LYS A 590 32.69 34.13 16.36
CA LYS A 590 33.56 34.66 17.40
C LYS A 590 33.90 36.09 17.01
N LEU A 591 33.77 37.00 17.96
CA LEU A 591 34.15 38.40 17.79
C LEU A 591 35.64 38.53 18.08
N LEU A 592 36.40 38.89 17.06
CA LEU A 592 37.83 39.20 17.15
C LEU A 592 38.00 40.71 17.02
N VAL A 593 38.65 41.32 18.00
CA VAL A 593 39.05 42.72 17.95
C VAL A 593 40.56 42.79 17.98
N THR A 594 41.16 43.37 16.94
CA THR A 594 42.62 43.51 16.86
C THR A 594 42.97 44.99 16.96
N GLY A 595 43.70 45.35 18.02
CA GLY A 595 44.31 46.67 18.18
C GLY A 595 45.74 46.61 17.67
N THR A 596 46.09 47.47 16.71
CA THR A 596 47.47 47.68 16.27
C THR A 596 47.88 49.09 16.63
N SER A 597 48.91 49.21 17.47
CA SER A 597 49.55 50.49 17.82
C SER A 597 50.99 50.53 17.29
N GLN A 598 51.44 51.68 16.80
CA GLN A 598 52.84 51.94 16.48
C GLN A 598 53.49 52.65 17.67
N VAL A 599 54.44 51.98 18.33
CA VAL A 599 55.25 52.56 19.40
C VAL A 599 56.71 52.44 18.98
N GLU A 600 57.41 53.57 18.84
CA GLU A 600 58.84 53.63 18.49
C GLU A 600 59.23 52.85 17.20
N GLY A 601 58.37 52.88 16.17
CA GLY A 601 58.63 52.22 14.88
C GLY A 601 58.40 50.71 14.84
N LYS A 602 57.86 50.10 15.92
CA LYS A 602 57.42 48.70 15.95
C LYS A 602 55.90 48.61 16.08
N THR A 603 55.28 47.76 15.26
CA THR A 603 53.84 47.47 15.30
C THR A 603 53.54 46.49 16.43
N LEU A 604 52.84 46.95 17.46
CA LEU A 604 52.37 46.13 18.57
C LEU A 604 50.92 45.72 18.29
N ARG A 605 50.67 44.41 18.18
CA ARG A 605 49.35 43.83 17.89
C ARG A 605 48.80 43.18 19.16
N GLN A 606 47.62 43.61 19.59
CA GLN A 606 46.84 42.98 20.64
C GLN A 606 45.54 42.45 20.04
N GLU A 607 45.11 41.29 20.52
CA GLU A 607 43.90 40.61 20.04
C GLU A 607 43.03 40.25 21.24
N TRP A 608 41.76 40.61 21.15
CA TRP A 608 40.73 40.29 22.14
C TRP A 608 39.66 39.44 21.46
N GLU A 609 39.26 38.35 22.13
CA GLU A 609 38.35 37.36 21.58
C GLU A 609 37.15 37.12 22.48
N TRP A 610 35.94 37.20 21.89
CA TRP A 610 34.70 36.76 22.52
C TRP A 610 34.09 35.59 21.76
N ASN A 611 34.00 34.45 22.45
CA ASN A 611 33.49 33.20 21.93
C ASN A 611 32.12 32.90 22.55
N PRO A 612 31.14 32.37 21.80
CA PRO A 612 29.86 31.97 22.39
C PRO A 612 29.97 30.80 23.40
N ASP A 613 30.94 29.88 23.22
CA ASP A 613 30.95 28.61 23.97
C ASP A 613 31.85 28.61 25.23
N THR A 614 32.70 29.63 25.43
CA THR A 614 33.65 29.71 26.55
C THR A 614 33.52 31.03 27.31
N THR A 615 33.91 31.05 28.58
CA THR A 615 34.12 32.31 29.33
C THR A 615 35.31 33.07 28.74
N SER A 616 35.05 33.87 27.71
CA SER A 616 35.98 34.87 27.16
C SER A 616 36.17 36.05 28.11
N GLU A 617 37.15 36.89 27.81
CA GLU A 617 37.75 37.93 28.66
C GLU A 617 36.79 38.68 29.61
N PRO A 618 37.24 39.01 30.85
CA PRO A 618 36.39 39.62 31.86
C PRO A 618 36.04 41.09 31.59
N ALA A 619 36.69 41.75 30.61
CA ALA A 619 36.49 43.15 30.31
C ALA A 619 35.44 43.34 29.20
N SER A 620 34.57 44.34 29.36
CA SER A 620 33.61 44.69 28.30
C SER A 620 34.35 45.28 27.10
N LEU A 621 33.81 45.08 25.89
CA LEU A 621 34.37 45.64 24.67
C LEU A 621 34.45 47.17 24.72
N GLN A 622 33.47 47.80 25.37
CA GLN A 622 33.47 49.25 25.58
C GLN A 622 34.66 49.69 26.46
N ASP A 623 34.96 48.95 27.52
CA ASP A 623 36.09 49.26 28.41
C ASP A 623 37.43 49.08 27.70
N ILE A 624 37.57 48.07 26.84
CA ILE A 624 38.79 47.82 26.05
C ILE A 624 38.98 48.94 25.02
N VAL A 625 37.93 49.30 24.28
CA VAL A 625 37.97 50.39 23.30
C VAL A 625 38.36 51.71 23.96
N GLN A 626 37.78 52.04 25.12
CA GLN A 626 38.11 53.26 25.85
C GLN A 626 39.50 53.23 26.49
N ARG A 627 39.94 52.08 27.02
CA ARG A 627 41.27 51.92 27.62
C ARG A 627 42.37 52.07 26.57
N GLU A 628 42.22 51.43 25.43
CA GLU A 628 43.23 51.48 24.37
C GLU A 628 43.22 52.83 23.66
N ALA A 629 42.06 53.48 23.52
CA ALA A 629 42.00 54.87 23.07
C ALA A 629 42.74 55.83 24.03
N LYS A 630 42.61 55.66 25.35
CA LYS A 630 43.36 56.44 26.35
C LYS A 630 44.86 56.10 26.37
N ARG A 631 45.22 54.84 26.12
CA ARG A 631 46.62 54.38 26.10
C ARG A 631 47.38 54.89 24.89
N ALA A 632 46.71 54.99 23.74
CA ALA A 632 47.28 55.57 22.52
C ALA A 632 47.48 57.10 22.63
N PHE A 633 46.69 57.78 23.47
CA PHE A 633 46.75 59.23 23.66
C PHE A 633 46.63 59.59 25.15
N PRO A 634 47.73 59.48 25.93
CA PRO A 634 47.77 60.06 27.26
C PRO A 634 47.64 61.59 27.15
N GLU A 635 46.79 62.19 27.98
CA GLU A 635 46.60 63.65 28.06
C GLU A 635 47.89 64.42 28.33
#